data_AF-A0A7Z8JWA7-F1
#
_entry.id   AF-A0A7Z8JWA7-F1
#
_cell.length_a   1.000
_cell.length_b   1.000
_cell.length_c   1.000
_cell.angle_alpha   90.00
_cell.angle_beta   90.00
_cell.angle_gamma   90.00
#
_symmetry.space_group_name_H-M   'P 1'
#
loop_
_entity.id
_entity.type
_entity.pdbx_description
1 polymer ?
#
loop_
_entity_poly.entity_id
_entity_poly.type
_entity_poly.pdbx_seq_one_letter_code
_entity_poly.pdbx_strand_id
1 'polypeptide(L)'
;MSTSTSSLRGRLGDELFARVAGPRGPQVRDRIHRTPGPRWFGPDDAIRRVHGDASMFVGGLTALLLQSWHPLAMAAVAAHSGFRGDPWGRLQRTSTFLAVTTFGTVEHAEQAVATVRAIHERVSGVTEDGEPYAASDPHLLRWVHVTEAHAFLTAHQRYGARPLDAAGCDAYVAQSARVGRALGAEDLPETAAGLHAALDSYLAELRGTPQAREAAEFLLADPPLPVPVRLPYGVLAAAAVAGLPRTATRSARS
;
A
#
# COMPACT_ATOMS: atom_id res chain seq x y z
N MET A 1 6.08 9.51 41.47
CA MET A 1 5.04 9.90 40.49
C MET A 1 5.74 10.15 39.16
N SER A 2 5.68 9.20 38.23
CA SER A 2 6.34 9.32 36.92
C SER A 2 5.39 8.79 35.85
N THR A 3 4.87 9.69 35.02
CA THR A 3 4.13 9.48 33.75
C THR A 3 3.89 10.89 33.21
N SER A 4 4.05 11.24 31.95
CA SER A 4 4.29 10.47 30.74
C SER A 4 4.76 11.46 29.68
N THR A 5 5.96 11.27 29.13
CA THR A 5 6.34 11.89 27.86
C THR A 5 5.58 11.17 26.75
N SER A 6 4.32 11.56 26.52
CA SER A 6 3.66 11.32 25.24
C SER A 6 4.51 12.01 24.17
N SER A 7 5.40 11.23 23.54
CA SER A 7 6.41 11.78 22.64
C SER A 7 5.75 12.50 21.46
N LEU A 8 6.34 13.59 20.99
CA LEU A 8 5.90 14.32 19.78
C LEU A 8 5.62 13.39 18.59
N ARG A 9 6.33 12.26 18.51
CA ARG A 9 6.19 11.20 17.51
C ARG A 9 4.79 10.54 17.55
N GLY A 10 4.22 10.34 18.73
CA GLY A 10 2.87 9.78 18.88
C GLY A 10 1.79 10.73 18.35
N ARG A 11 1.85 12.00 18.75
CA ARG A 11 0.87 13.03 18.34
C ARG A 11 0.87 13.30 16.83
N LEU A 12 2.03 13.29 16.18
CA LEU A 12 2.15 13.46 14.73
C LEU A 12 1.65 12.24 13.96
N GLY A 13 1.90 11.03 14.48
CA GLY A 13 1.34 9.79 13.93
C GLY A 13 -0.18 9.78 14.03
N ASP A 14 -0.74 10.21 15.15
CA ASP A 14 -2.19 10.28 15.37
C ASP A 14 -2.88 11.26 14.42
N GLU A 15 -2.28 12.42 14.14
CA GLU A 15 -2.84 13.44 13.24
C GLU A 15 -2.80 12.98 11.76
N LEU A 16 -1.71 12.33 11.33
CA LEU A 16 -1.62 11.71 10.00
C LEU A 16 -2.59 10.53 9.87
N PHE A 17 -2.71 9.71 10.92
CA PHE A 17 -3.65 8.59 10.97
C PHE A 17 -5.10 9.05 10.97
N ALA A 18 -5.44 10.09 11.73
CA ALA A 18 -6.79 10.67 11.74
C ALA A 18 -7.18 11.17 10.36
N ARG A 19 -6.24 11.80 9.64
CA ARG A 19 -6.49 12.14 8.25
C ARG A 19 -6.69 10.84 7.43
N VAL A 20 -5.83 9.82 7.51
CA VAL A 20 -5.89 8.63 6.62
C VAL A 20 -7.10 7.75 6.91
N ALA A 21 -7.61 7.80 8.14
CA ALA A 21 -8.86 7.15 8.53
C ALA A 21 -10.10 7.95 8.10
N GLY A 22 -9.93 9.26 7.84
CA GLY A 22 -11.02 10.17 7.47
C GLY A 22 -11.98 10.48 8.62
N PRO A 23 -13.00 11.34 8.37
CA PRO A 23 -13.93 11.79 9.41
C PRO A 23 -14.81 10.66 9.99
N ARG A 24 -14.95 9.54 9.27
CA ARG A 24 -15.67 8.33 9.72
C ARG A 24 -14.73 7.27 10.34
N GLY A 25 -13.46 7.62 10.56
CA GLY A 25 -12.44 6.70 11.06
C GLY A 25 -12.83 5.94 12.33
N PRO A 26 -13.37 6.58 13.38
CA PRO A 26 -13.79 5.88 14.60
C PRO A 26 -14.90 4.84 14.36
N GLN A 27 -15.90 5.18 13.55
CA GLN A 27 -17.02 4.26 13.25
C GLN A 27 -16.54 3.09 12.37
N VAL A 28 -15.67 3.36 11.40
CA VAL A 28 -15.06 2.32 10.56
C VAL A 28 -14.20 1.38 11.41
N ARG A 29 -13.38 1.92 12.31
CA ARG A 29 -12.57 1.12 13.24
C ARG A 29 -13.43 0.22 14.11
N ASP A 30 -14.50 0.76 14.69
CA ASP A 30 -15.39 -0.04 15.53
C ASP A 30 -16.07 -1.16 14.73
N ARG A 31 -16.55 -0.87 13.52
CA ARG A 31 -17.10 -1.91 12.64
C ARG A 31 -16.07 -3.00 12.28
N ILE A 32 -14.82 -2.62 12.03
CA ILE A 32 -13.76 -3.58 11.68
C ILE A 32 -13.41 -4.48 12.88
N HIS A 33 -13.21 -3.88 14.06
CA HIS A 33 -12.64 -4.59 15.20
C HIS A 33 -13.68 -5.19 16.16
N ARG A 34 -14.90 -4.63 16.22
CA ARG A 34 -15.92 -5.04 17.21
C ARG A 34 -17.03 -5.91 16.63
N THR A 35 -17.20 -5.99 15.31
CA THR A 35 -18.19 -6.90 14.72
C THR A 35 -17.78 -8.36 14.98
N PRO A 36 -18.62 -9.16 15.67
CA PRO A 36 -18.35 -10.58 15.91
C PRO A 36 -18.31 -11.36 14.60
N GLY A 37 -17.53 -12.44 14.55
CA GLY A 37 -17.44 -13.32 13.38
C GLY A 37 -16.00 -13.77 13.09
N PRO A 38 -15.84 -14.79 12.23
CA PRO A 38 -14.53 -15.29 11.84
C PRO A 38 -13.69 -14.20 11.16
N ARG A 39 -12.38 -14.34 11.20
CA ARG A 39 -11.39 -13.45 10.54
C ARG A 39 -10.51 -14.30 9.64
N TRP A 40 -10.03 -13.75 8.52
CA TRP A 40 -9.01 -14.45 7.72
C TRP A 40 -7.69 -14.63 8.48
N PHE A 41 -7.39 -13.70 9.40
CA PHE A 41 -6.14 -13.67 10.13
C PHE A 41 -6.37 -13.59 11.65
N GLY A 42 -5.76 -14.52 12.38
CA GLY A 42 -5.75 -14.60 13.83
C GLY A 42 -4.91 -13.49 14.46
N PRO A 43 -5.14 -13.14 15.74
CA PRO A 43 -4.52 -11.97 16.39
C PRO A 43 -2.99 -11.97 16.38
N ASP A 44 -2.37 -13.15 16.34
CA ASP A 44 -0.91 -13.32 16.38
C ASP A 44 -0.26 -13.43 14.99
N ASP A 45 -1.05 -13.40 13.92
CA ASP A 45 -0.55 -13.50 12.55
C ASP A 45 0.35 -12.32 12.16
N ALA A 46 1.38 -12.64 11.38
CA ALA A 46 2.39 -11.68 10.94
C ALA A 46 1.77 -10.49 10.18
N ILE A 47 0.78 -10.72 9.32
CA ILE A 47 0.05 -9.66 8.60
C ILE A 47 -0.63 -8.65 9.52
N ARG A 48 -1.20 -9.08 10.65
CA ARG A 48 -1.80 -8.16 11.62
C ARG A 48 -0.75 -7.36 12.37
N ARG A 49 0.44 -7.93 12.60
CA ARG A 49 1.57 -7.22 13.20
C ARG A 49 2.10 -6.14 12.27
N VAL A 50 2.27 -6.45 10.99
CA VAL A 50 2.75 -5.48 9.98
C VAL A 50 1.69 -4.39 9.76
N HIS A 51 0.44 -4.77 9.45
CA HIS A 51 -0.61 -3.81 9.10
C HIS A 51 -1.13 -2.99 10.30
N GLY A 52 -0.86 -3.43 11.52
CA GLY A 52 -1.21 -2.71 12.75
C GLY A 52 -0.15 -1.71 13.22
N ASP A 53 1.01 -1.65 12.57
CA ASP A 53 2.15 -0.84 12.96
C ASP A 53 2.21 0.50 12.21
N ALA A 54 2.71 1.56 12.86
CA ALA A 54 2.82 2.89 12.27
C ALA A 54 3.80 2.96 11.07
N SER A 55 4.70 1.98 10.92
CA SER A 55 5.55 1.83 9.74
C SER A 55 4.75 1.68 8.43
N MET A 56 3.47 1.29 8.50
CA MET A 56 2.56 1.24 7.34
C MET A 56 2.47 2.56 6.58
N PHE A 57 2.66 3.71 7.22
CA PHE A 57 2.69 5.00 6.50
C PHE A 57 3.87 5.10 5.54
N VAL A 58 5.06 4.71 6.01
CA VAL A 58 6.28 4.69 5.19
C VAL A 58 6.14 3.64 4.09
N GLY A 59 5.62 2.46 4.43
CA GLY A 59 5.37 1.41 3.45
C GLY A 59 4.34 1.83 2.40
N GLY A 60 3.28 2.53 2.77
CA GLY A 60 2.26 3.01 1.82
C GLY A 60 2.81 4.02 0.82
N LEU A 61 3.62 4.98 1.29
CA LEU A 61 4.31 5.92 0.39
C LEU A 61 5.31 5.19 -0.54
N THR A 62 6.04 4.21 -0.01
CA THR A 62 6.98 3.39 -0.79
C THR A 62 6.25 2.59 -1.87
N ALA A 63 5.13 1.96 -1.51
CA ALA A 63 4.30 1.20 -2.43
C ALA A 63 3.78 2.07 -3.58
N LEU A 64 3.27 3.27 -3.28
CA LEU A 64 2.75 4.18 -4.31
C LEU A 64 3.85 4.64 -5.29
N LEU A 65 5.05 4.93 -4.78
CA LEU A 65 6.18 5.30 -5.62
C LEU A 65 6.65 4.13 -6.49
N LEU A 66 6.69 2.92 -5.93
CA LEU A 66 7.12 1.73 -6.65
C LEU A 66 6.08 1.35 -7.72
N GLN A 67 4.79 1.33 -7.36
CA GLN A 67 3.68 1.00 -8.25
C GLN A 67 3.62 1.92 -9.47
N SER A 68 3.95 3.21 -9.32
CA SER A 68 3.89 4.19 -10.40
C SER A 68 4.89 3.93 -11.53
N TRP A 69 5.91 3.10 -11.33
CA TRP A 69 6.92 2.80 -12.35
C TRP A 69 6.44 1.81 -13.42
N HIS A 70 5.34 1.08 -13.20
CA HIS A 70 4.78 0.25 -14.26
C HIS A 70 3.83 1.09 -15.11
N PRO A 71 4.11 1.28 -16.42
CA PRO A 71 3.39 2.24 -17.26
C PRO A 71 1.89 1.93 -17.37
N LEU A 72 1.52 0.67 -17.59
CA LEU A 72 0.11 0.27 -17.71
C LEU A 72 -0.66 0.40 -16.37
N ALA A 73 -0.05 0.01 -15.25
CA ALA A 73 -0.66 0.20 -13.94
C ALA A 73 -0.86 1.69 -13.63
N MET A 74 0.14 2.53 -13.96
CA MET A 74 0.04 3.97 -13.76
C MET A 74 -1.00 4.62 -14.69
N ALA A 75 -1.16 4.13 -15.92
CA ALA A 75 -2.20 4.57 -16.83
C ALA A 75 -3.60 4.26 -16.28
N ALA A 76 -3.82 3.05 -15.74
CA ALA A 76 -5.07 2.67 -15.08
C ALA A 76 -5.40 3.59 -13.90
N VAL A 77 -4.39 3.96 -13.10
CA VAL A 77 -4.54 4.94 -12.03
C VAL A 77 -4.86 6.33 -12.60
N ALA A 78 -4.08 6.85 -13.54
CA ALA A 78 -4.23 8.22 -14.05
C ALA A 78 -5.58 8.47 -14.74
N ALA A 79 -6.10 7.50 -15.49
CA ALA A 79 -7.34 7.66 -16.26
C ALA A 79 -8.60 7.60 -15.40
N HIS A 80 -8.57 6.89 -14.27
CA HIS A 80 -9.77 6.60 -13.48
C HIS A 80 -9.72 7.14 -12.06
N SER A 81 -8.58 7.68 -11.64
CA SER A 81 -8.49 8.50 -10.45
C SER A 81 -8.23 9.93 -10.89
N GLY A 82 -9.13 10.84 -10.52
CA GLY A 82 -8.77 12.26 -10.42
C GLY A 82 -7.70 12.40 -9.34
N PHE A 83 -6.47 11.97 -9.62
CA PHE A 83 -5.35 11.93 -8.68
C PHE A 83 -5.11 13.31 -8.04
N ARG A 84 -5.36 14.37 -8.83
CA ARG A 84 -5.34 15.77 -8.36
C ARG A 84 -6.57 16.19 -7.56
N GLY A 85 -7.74 15.57 -7.78
CA GLY A 85 -9.03 16.01 -7.23
C GLY A 85 -9.37 15.44 -5.85
N ASP A 86 -9.05 14.17 -5.57
CA ASP A 86 -9.30 13.52 -4.26
C ASP A 86 -8.21 12.50 -3.88
N PRO A 87 -6.95 12.96 -3.69
CA PRO A 87 -5.85 12.08 -3.29
C PRO A 87 -6.08 11.49 -1.89
N TRP A 88 -6.73 12.25 -1.02
CA TRP A 88 -6.96 11.84 0.36
C TRP A 88 -8.05 10.78 0.51
N GLY A 89 -9.16 10.93 -0.22
CA GLY A 89 -10.17 9.89 -0.29
C GLY A 89 -9.64 8.62 -0.96
N ARG A 90 -8.70 8.71 -1.91
CA ARG A 90 -8.02 7.51 -2.47
C ARG A 90 -7.21 6.76 -1.41
N LEU A 91 -6.40 7.49 -0.64
CA LEU A 91 -5.64 6.91 0.47
C LEU A 91 -6.58 6.31 1.54
N GLN A 92 -7.67 6.99 1.86
CA GLN A 92 -8.71 6.47 2.78
C GLN A 92 -9.37 5.18 2.28
N ARG A 93 -9.69 5.09 0.98
CA ARG A 93 -10.30 3.88 0.40
C ARG A 93 -9.35 2.69 0.46
N THR A 94 -8.08 2.92 0.14
CA THR A 94 -7.04 1.88 0.18
C THR A 94 -6.75 1.44 1.62
N SER A 95 -6.59 2.39 2.55
CA SER A 95 -6.38 2.09 3.98
C SER A 95 -7.57 1.34 4.59
N THR A 96 -8.79 1.72 4.23
CA THR A 96 -10.01 1.02 4.65
C THR A 96 -10.04 -0.39 4.08
N PHE A 97 -9.69 -0.59 2.81
CA PHE A 97 -9.62 -1.92 2.20
C PHE A 97 -8.61 -2.82 2.92
N LEU A 98 -7.39 -2.34 3.17
CA LEU A 98 -6.37 -3.08 3.93
C LEU A 98 -6.85 -3.41 5.35
N ALA A 99 -7.45 -2.44 6.04
CA ALA A 99 -7.94 -2.63 7.40
C ALA A 99 -9.10 -3.64 7.46
N VAL A 100 -10.05 -3.58 6.52
CA VAL A 100 -11.17 -4.51 6.45
C VAL A 100 -10.70 -5.93 6.10
N THR A 101 -9.84 -6.08 5.10
CA THR A 101 -9.34 -7.41 4.69
C THR A 101 -8.41 -8.05 5.72
N THR A 102 -7.71 -7.23 6.53
CA THR A 102 -6.79 -7.74 7.55
C THR A 102 -7.46 -7.99 8.90
N PHE A 103 -8.32 -7.06 9.35
CA PHE A 103 -8.85 -7.05 10.71
C PHE A 103 -10.37 -7.24 10.78
N GLY A 104 -11.08 -7.14 9.66
CA GLY A 104 -12.53 -7.28 9.56
C GLY A 104 -12.98 -8.74 9.42
N THR A 105 -14.29 -8.98 9.59
CA THR A 105 -14.86 -10.32 9.44
C THR A 105 -14.61 -10.89 8.05
N VAL A 106 -14.66 -12.22 7.90
CA VAL A 106 -14.59 -12.88 6.58
C VAL A 106 -15.60 -12.28 5.62
N GLU A 107 -16.84 -12.08 6.06
CA GLU A 107 -17.92 -11.53 5.23
C GLU A 107 -17.62 -10.10 4.78
N HIS A 108 -17.10 -9.26 5.67
CA HIS A 108 -16.70 -7.89 5.32
C HIS A 108 -15.50 -7.87 4.36
N ALA A 109 -14.53 -8.76 4.55
CA ALA A 109 -13.37 -8.87 3.69
C ALA A 109 -13.75 -9.32 2.27
N GLU A 110 -14.61 -10.34 2.16
CA GLU A 110 -15.14 -10.83 0.89
C GLU A 110 -15.97 -9.76 0.17
N GLN A 111 -16.82 -9.03 0.89
CA GLN A 111 -17.58 -7.91 0.33
C GLN A 111 -16.66 -6.80 -0.20
N ALA A 112 -15.61 -6.44 0.56
CA ALA A 112 -14.64 -5.44 0.12
C ALA A 112 -13.88 -5.89 -1.14
N VAL A 113 -13.46 -7.16 -1.20
CA VAL A 113 -12.84 -7.75 -2.38
C VAL A 113 -13.79 -7.71 -3.58
N ALA A 114 -15.04 -8.14 -3.42
CA ALA A 114 -16.02 -8.13 -4.50
C ALA A 114 -16.25 -6.71 -5.05
N THR A 115 -16.33 -5.70 -4.17
CA THR A 115 -16.44 -4.30 -4.57
C THR A 115 -15.23 -3.82 -5.36
N VAL A 116 -14.01 -4.11 -4.91
CA VAL A 116 -12.79 -3.71 -5.64
C VAL A 116 -12.69 -4.41 -6.98
N ARG A 117 -13.01 -5.71 -7.07
CA ARG A 117 -13.04 -6.44 -8.34
C ARG A 117 -14.01 -5.81 -9.35
N ALA A 118 -15.24 -5.51 -8.92
CA ALA A 118 -16.24 -4.87 -9.78
C ALA A 118 -15.82 -3.47 -10.26
N ILE A 119 -15.00 -2.75 -9.50
CA ILE A 119 -14.39 -1.49 -9.94
C ILE A 119 -13.31 -1.77 -10.98
N HIS A 120 -12.38 -2.70 -10.70
CA HIS A 120 -11.28 -3.04 -11.61
C HIS A 120 -11.78 -3.54 -12.97
N GLU A 121 -12.87 -4.31 -13.01
CA GLU A 121 -13.51 -4.79 -14.26
C GLU A 121 -13.99 -3.65 -15.18
N ARG A 122 -14.22 -2.44 -14.64
CA ARG A 122 -14.67 -1.26 -15.41
C ARG A 122 -13.55 -0.31 -15.76
N VAL A 123 -12.34 -0.56 -15.25
CA VAL A 123 -11.17 0.31 -15.42
C VAL A 123 -10.29 -0.31 -16.51
N SER A 124 -10.44 0.19 -17.72
CA SER A 124 -9.66 -0.25 -18.89
C SER A 124 -9.50 0.89 -19.88
N GLY A 125 -8.48 0.82 -20.72
CA GLY A 125 -8.23 1.83 -21.74
C GLY A 125 -7.01 1.51 -22.58
N VAL A 126 -6.47 2.54 -23.23
CA VAL A 126 -5.26 2.47 -24.04
C VAL A 126 -4.34 3.62 -23.63
N THR A 127 -3.04 3.37 -23.53
CA THR A 127 -2.05 4.41 -23.23
C THR A 127 -1.84 5.36 -24.42
N GLU A 128 -1.13 6.47 -24.21
CA GLU A 128 -0.76 7.40 -25.28
C GLU A 128 0.08 6.71 -26.38
N ASP A 129 0.85 5.68 -26.02
CA ASP A 129 1.66 4.87 -26.93
C ASP A 129 0.88 3.74 -27.62
N GLY A 130 -0.43 3.63 -27.37
CA GLY A 130 -1.29 2.62 -27.99
C GLY A 130 -1.34 1.26 -27.27
N GLU A 131 -0.75 1.12 -26.09
CA GLU A 131 -0.78 -0.13 -25.32
C GLU A 131 -2.12 -0.26 -24.56
N PRO A 132 -2.91 -1.34 -24.76
CA PRO A 132 -4.13 -1.54 -23.99
C PRO A 132 -3.80 -1.90 -22.54
N TYR A 133 -4.67 -1.48 -21.61
CA TYR A 133 -4.59 -1.87 -20.21
C TYR A 133 -5.98 -2.21 -19.64
N ALA A 134 -6.00 -3.09 -18.64
CA ALA A 134 -7.16 -3.34 -17.79
C ALA A 134 -6.68 -3.47 -16.34
N ALA A 135 -7.33 -2.79 -15.39
CA ALA A 135 -6.97 -2.91 -13.98
C ALA A 135 -7.28 -4.30 -13.40
N SER A 136 -8.12 -5.07 -14.08
CA SER A 136 -8.40 -6.47 -13.78
C SER A 136 -7.37 -7.45 -14.36
N ASP A 137 -6.36 -6.98 -15.10
CA ASP A 137 -5.28 -7.83 -15.63
C ASP A 137 -4.52 -8.51 -14.47
N PRO A 138 -4.49 -9.85 -14.39
CA PRO A 138 -3.78 -10.59 -13.36
C PRO A 138 -2.29 -10.22 -13.24
N HIS A 139 -1.63 -9.87 -14.33
CA HIS A 139 -0.22 -9.45 -14.34
C HIS A 139 -0.03 -8.09 -13.66
N LEU A 140 -0.94 -7.14 -13.92
CA LEU A 140 -0.91 -5.82 -13.27
C LEU A 140 -1.35 -5.91 -11.81
N LEU A 141 -2.32 -6.77 -11.49
CA LEU A 141 -2.74 -7.05 -10.12
C LEU A 141 -1.59 -7.67 -9.31
N ARG A 142 -0.83 -8.60 -9.90
CA ARG A 142 0.39 -9.16 -9.30
C ARG A 142 1.41 -8.07 -9.03
N TRP A 143 1.70 -7.19 -9.99
CA TRP A 143 2.61 -6.05 -9.77
C TRP A 143 2.21 -5.18 -8.57
N VAL A 144 0.95 -4.74 -8.53
CA VAL A 144 0.42 -3.92 -7.43
C VAL A 144 0.55 -4.65 -6.09
N HIS A 145 0.24 -5.95 -6.07
CA HIS A 145 0.34 -6.75 -4.85
C HIS A 145 1.78 -6.94 -4.35
N VAL A 146 2.71 -7.34 -5.23
CA VAL A 146 4.10 -7.63 -4.81
C VAL A 146 4.82 -6.37 -4.36
N THR A 147 4.57 -5.24 -5.01
CA THR A 147 5.13 -3.95 -4.61
C THR A 147 4.58 -3.46 -3.27
N GLU A 148 3.28 -3.67 -3.02
CA GLU A 148 2.64 -3.37 -1.75
C GLU A 148 3.20 -4.22 -0.61
N ALA A 149 3.21 -5.56 -0.78
CA ALA A 149 3.73 -6.49 0.23
C ALA A 149 5.23 -6.21 0.53
N HIS A 150 6.03 -5.94 -0.50
CA HIS A 150 7.44 -5.60 -0.32
C HIS A 150 7.63 -4.32 0.48
N ALA A 151 6.88 -3.28 0.11
CA ALA A 151 6.99 -1.97 0.74
C ALA A 151 6.57 -2.01 2.23
N PHE A 152 5.47 -2.70 2.55
CA PHE A 152 5.01 -2.86 3.93
C PHE A 152 5.97 -3.71 4.77
N LEU A 153 6.42 -4.85 4.25
CA LEU A 153 7.39 -5.69 4.95
C LEU A 153 8.70 -4.95 5.20
N THR A 154 9.24 -4.28 4.17
CA THR A 154 10.50 -3.52 4.27
C THR A 154 10.39 -2.39 5.28
N ALA A 155 9.29 -1.63 5.25
CA ALA A 155 9.05 -0.57 6.23
C ALA A 155 8.93 -1.13 7.65
N HIS A 156 8.24 -2.26 7.84
CA HIS A 156 8.08 -2.88 9.14
C HIS A 156 9.40 -3.44 9.69
N GLN A 157 10.21 -4.12 8.87
CA GLN A 157 11.51 -4.62 9.30
C GLN A 157 12.46 -3.48 9.71
N ARG A 158 12.33 -2.29 9.10
CA ARG A 158 13.23 -1.16 9.35
C ARG A 158 12.75 -0.21 10.45
N TYR A 159 11.44 0.00 10.56
CA TYR A 159 10.85 1.04 11.39
C TYR A 159 9.76 0.53 12.34
N GLY A 160 9.35 -0.73 12.21
CA GLY A 160 8.32 -1.34 13.04
C GLY A 160 8.77 -1.53 14.48
N ALA A 161 7.80 -1.51 15.40
CA ALA A 161 8.09 -1.63 16.83
C ALA A 161 8.67 -3.00 17.20
N ARG A 162 8.29 -4.05 16.46
CA ARG A 162 8.70 -5.45 16.69
C ARG A 162 8.92 -6.16 15.35
N PRO A 163 10.13 -6.09 14.77
CA PRO A 163 10.46 -6.77 13.53
C PRO A 163 10.14 -8.28 13.58
N LEU A 164 9.83 -8.84 12.43
CA LEU A 164 9.62 -10.27 12.24
C LEU A 164 10.97 -10.99 12.09
N ASP A 165 11.01 -12.24 12.53
CA ASP A 165 12.07 -13.17 12.15
C ASP A 165 11.85 -13.68 10.71
N ALA A 166 12.76 -14.51 10.19
CA ALA A 166 12.68 -15.00 8.82
C ALA A 166 11.39 -15.77 8.53
N ALA A 167 10.97 -16.64 9.44
CA ALA A 167 9.72 -17.39 9.32
C ALA A 167 8.49 -16.46 9.37
N GLY A 168 8.51 -15.42 10.21
CA GLY A 168 7.48 -14.40 10.25
C GLY A 168 7.39 -13.58 8.97
N CYS A 169 8.52 -13.27 8.32
CA CYS A 169 8.55 -12.61 7.02
C CYS A 169 7.89 -13.49 5.94
N ASP A 170 8.22 -14.78 5.88
CA ASP A 170 7.58 -15.70 4.93
C ASP A 170 6.08 -15.85 5.23
N ALA A 171 5.71 -15.98 6.50
CA ALA A 171 4.32 -16.02 6.92
C ALA A 171 3.55 -14.76 6.50
N TYR A 172 4.16 -13.57 6.63
CA TYR A 172 3.57 -12.32 6.16
C TYR A 172 3.26 -12.37 4.66
N VAL A 173 4.24 -12.80 3.85
CA VAL A 173 4.09 -12.86 2.38
C VAL A 173 3.01 -13.87 1.98
N ALA A 174 3.01 -15.07 2.58
CA ALA A 174 1.97 -16.06 2.33
C ALA A 174 0.57 -15.58 2.75
N GLN A 175 0.47 -14.87 3.88
CA GLN A 175 -0.78 -14.29 4.37
C GLN A 175 -1.29 -13.16 3.46
N SER A 176 -0.41 -12.25 3.01
CA SER A 176 -0.79 -11.18 2.08
C SER A 176 -1.25 -11.74 0.74
N ALA A 177 -0.61 -12.80 0.25
CA ALA A 177 -0.98 -13.47 -1.01
C ALA A 177 -2.45 -13.94 -1.02
N ARG A 178 -3.06 -14.23 0.15
CA ARG A 178 -4.50 -14.51 0.24
C ARG A 178 -5.34 -13.37 -0.33
N VAL A 179 -5.03 -12.13 0.01
CA VAL A 179 -5.77 -10.95 -0.43
C VAL A 179 -5.53 -10.71 -1.93
N GLY A 180 -4.29 -10.85 -2.40
CA GLY A 180 -3.95 -10.73 -3.81
C GLY A 180 -4.70 -11.75 -4.68
N ARG A 181 -4.72 -13.04 -4.27
CA ARG A 181 -5.48 -14.10 -4.97
C ARG A 181 -6.97 -13.79 -4.99
N ALA A 182 -7.53 -13.29 -3.89
CA ALA A 182 -8.94 -12.92 -3.82
C ALA A 182 -9.29 -11.79 -4.81
N LEU A 183 -8.38 -10.84 -5.02
CA LEU A 183 -8.52 -9.76 -6.01
C LEU A 183 -8.33 -10.23 -7.47
N GLY A 184 -7.81 -11.44 -7.70
CA GLY A 184 -7.58 -12.00 -9.04
C GLY A 184 -6.13 -11.96 -9.52
N ALA A 185 -5.16 -11.62 -8.66
CA ALA A 185 -3.76 -11.78 -9.00
C ALA A 185 -3.37 -13.27 -9.03
N GLU A 186 -2.50 -13.62 -9.96
CA GLU A 186 -1.96 -14.97 -10.15
C GLU A 186 -0.45 -14.99 -9.85
N ASP A 187 0.14 -16.19 -9.74
CA ASP A 187 1.58 -16.40 -9.49
C ASP A 187 2.15 -15.55 -8.33
N LEU A 188 1.43 -15.51 -7.20
CA LEU A 188 1.86 -14.72 -6.05
C LEU A 188 2.96 -15.43 -5.26
N PRO A 189 4.00 -14.69 -4.83
CA PRO A 189 5.04 -15.25 -3.97
C PRO A 189 4.47 -15.61 -2.60
N GLU A 190 5.04 -16.63 -1.97
CA GLU A 190 4.68 -17.05 -0.60
C GLU A 190 5.86 -16.95 0.39
N THR A 191 7.01 -16.44 -0.07
CA THR A 191 8.21 -16.23 0.74
C THR A 191 8.82 -14.87 0.47
N ALA A 192 9.59 -14.33 1.40
CA ALA A 192 10.32 -13.08 1.22
C ALA A 192 11.34 -13.18 0.08
N ALA A 193 11.93 -14.35 -0.14
CA ALA A 193 12.81 -14.60 -1.29
C ALA A 193 12.01 -14.56 -2.61
N GLY A 194 10.86 -15.25 -2.66
CA GLY A 194 9.97 -15.22 -3.81
C GLY A 194 9.45 -13.82 -4.12
N LEU A 195 9.21 -13.00 -3.09
CA LEU A 195 8.78 -11.61 -3.25
C LEU A 195 9.83 -10.75 -3.96
N HIS A 196 11.12 -10.91 -3.61
CA HIS A 196 12.20 -10.24 -4.33
C HIS A 196 12.33 -10.73 -5.77
N ALA A 197 12.26 -12.05 -6.00
CA ALA A 197 12.31 -12.61 -7.34
C ALA A 197 11.14 -12.12 -8.22
N ALA A 198 9.94 -11.99 -7.64
CA ALA A 198 8.77 -11.46 -8.33
C ALA A 198 8.94 -9.97 -8.68
N LEU A 199 9.58 -9.16 -7.85
CA LEU A 199 9.91 -7.77 -8.20
C LEU A 199 10.93 -7.69 -9.34
N ASP A 200 11.96 -8.54 -9.28
CA ASP A 200 13.01 -8.56 -10.29
C ASP A 200 12.47 -8.95 -11.68
N SER A 201 11.40 -9.76 -11.75
CA SER A 201 10.77 -10.13 -13.01
C SER A 201 10.13 -8.96 -13.77
N TYR A 202 9.77 -7.87 -13.08
CA TYR A 202 9.16 -6.68 -13.71
C TYR A 202 10.19 -5.64 -14.15
N LEU A 203 11.47 -5.78 -13.82
CA LEU A 203 12.46 -4.70 -14.02
C LEU A 203 12.50 -4.17 -15.45
N ALA A 204 12.37 -5.05 -16.45
CA ALA A 204 12.38 -4.70 -17.87
C ALA A 204 11.12 -3.94 -18.34
N GLU A 205 10.04 -3.98 -17.55
CA GLU A 205 8.75 -3.34 -17.85
C GLU A 205 8.66 -1.94 -17.22
N LEU A 206 9.52 -1.62 -16.26
CA LEU A 206 9.49 -0.35 -15.53
C LEU A 206 9.98 0.80 -16.39
N ARG A 207 9.23 1.91 -16.38
CA ARG A 207 9.56 3.12 -17.16
C ARG A 207 9.31 4.37 -16.34
N GLY A 208 10.19 5.35 -16.48
CA GLY A 208 9.97 6.70 -15.97
C GLY A 208 8.99 7.46 -16.86
N THR A 209 7.69 7.31 -16.64
CA THR A 209 6.64 8.02 -17.40
C THR A 209 6.38 9.44 -16.84
N PRO A 210 5.79 10.37 -17.62
CA PRO A 210 5.35 11.66 -17.09
C PRO A 210 4.41 11.51 -15.88
N GLN A 211 3.48 10.54 -15.94
CA GLN A 211 2.53 10.24 -14.87
C GLN A 211 3.25 9.71 -13.61
N ALA A 212 4.29 8.89 -13.78
CA ALA A 212 5.11 8.42 -12.65
C ALA A 212 5.87 9.58 -11.98
N ARG A 213 6.41 10.51 -12.77
CA ARG A 213 7.07 11.72 -12.26
C ARG A 213 6.09 12.61 -11.52
N GLU A 214 4.90 12.85 -12.09
CA GLU A 214 3.84 13.63 -11.43
C GLU A 214 3.43 12.99 -10.09
N ALA A 215 3.28 11.66 -10.05
CA ALA A 215 2.99 10.96 -8.80
C ALA A 215 4.11 11.15 -7.76
N ALA A 216 5.38 11.07 -8.18
CA ALA A 216 6.52 11.31 -7.30
C ALA A 216 6.61 12.77 -6.83
N GLU A 217 6.39 13.75 -7.70
CA GLU A 217 6.35 15.16 -7.34
C GLU A 217 5.25 15.46 -6.33
N PHE A 218 4.05 14.93 -6.57
CA PHE A 218 2.91 15.07 -5.67
C PHE A 218 3.18 14.43 -4.29
N LEU A 219 3.83 13.26 -4.25
CA LEU A 219 4.13 12.55 -3.01
C LEU A 219 5.36 13.08 -2.26
N LEU A 220 6.33 13.70 -2.94
CA LEU A 220 7.61 14.05 -2.33
C LEU A 220 7.83 15.56 -2.21
N ALA A 221 7.41 16.32 -3.22
CA ALA A 221 7.76 17.74 -3.35
C ALA A 221 6.59 18.67 -3.02
N ASP A 222 5.39 18.39 -3.53
CA ASP A 222 4.21 19.21 -3.29
C ASP A 222 3.02 18.40 -2.75
N PRO A 223 3.16 17.79 -1.55
CA PRO A 223 2.03 17.15 -0.92
C PRO A 223 0.99 18.22 -0.53
N PRO A 224 -0.32 17.96 -0.72
CA PRO A 224 -1.39 18.89 -0.39
C PRO A 224 -1.63 18.91 1.13
N LEU A 225 -0.60 19.36 1.84
CA LEU A 225 -0.48 19.33 3.29
C LEU A 225 -0.23 20.75 3.82
N PRO A 226 -0.89 21.13 4.93
CA PRO A 226 -0.60 22.39 5.61
C PRO A 226 0.89 22.52 5.93
N VAL A 227 1.45 23.73 5.81
CA VAL A 227 2.89 24.01 6.03
C VAL A 227 3.45 23.39 7.32
N PRO A 228 2.76 23.43 8.48
CA PRO A 228 3.30 22.88 9.73
C PRO A 228 3.56 21.36 9.70
N VAL A 229 2.86 20.61 8.85
CA VAL A 229 3.02 19.15 8.74
C VAL A 229 3.96 18.72 7.61
N ARG A 230 4.45 19.66 6.78
CA ARG A 230 5.35 19.35 5.65
C ARG A 230 6.71 18.81 6.11
N LEU A 231 7.29 19.36 7.17
CA LEU A 231 8.58 18.88 7.70
C LEU A 231 8.53 17.43 8.22
N PRO A 232 7.60 17.05 9.14
CA PRO A 232 7.51 15.66 9.58
C PRO A 232 7.10 14.71 8.45
N TYR A 233 6.29 15.18 7.49
CA TYR A 233 6.00 14.41 6.28
C TYR A 233 7.26 14.17 5.43
N GLY A 234 8.13 15.17 5.28
CA GLY A 234 9.40 15.04 4.56
C GLY A 234 10.30 13.93 5.11
N VAL A 235 10.27 13.69 6.43
CA VAL A 235 10.98 12.55 7.06
C VAL A 235 10.37 11.21 6.63
N LEU A 236 9.04 11.11 6.58
CA LEU A 236 8.35 9.91 6.12
C LEU A 236 8.59 9.65 4.62
N ALA A 237 8.57 10.72 3.82
CA ALA A 237 8.87 10.68 2.39
C ALA A 237 10.32 10.22 2.13
N ALA A 238 11.29 10.74 2.88
CA ALA A 238 12.67 10.30 2.78
C ALA A 238 12.84 8.82 3.21
N ALA A 239 12.16 8.40 4.28
CA ALA A 239 12.14 7.00 4.69
C ALA A 239 11.52 6.09 3.63
N ALA A 240 10.50 6.56 2.93
CA ALA A 240 9.85 5.81 1.85
C ALA A 240 10.77 5.65 0.63
N VAL A 241 11.44 6.73 0.21
CA VAL A 241 12.45 6.66 -0.86
C VAL A 241 13.59 5.71 -0.49
N ALA A 242 14.00 5.69 0.78
CA ALA A 242 15.02 4.78 1.28
C ALA A 242 14.57 3.30 1.34
N GLY A 243 13.28 3.02 1.18
CA GLY A 243 12.69 1.68 1.07
C GLY A 243 12.56 1.16 -0.37
N LEU A 244 12.85 1.98 -1.39
CA LEU A 244 12.75 1.56 -2.79
C LEU A 244 13.88 0.58 -3.18
N PRO A 245 13.59 -0.51 -3.93
CA PRO A 245 14.61 -1.42 -4.43
C PRO A 245 15.60 -0.69 -5.34
N ARG A 246 16.91 -0.83 -5.06
CA ARG A 246 17.97 -0.15 -5.84
C ARG A 246 18.03 -0.58 -7.31
N THR A 247 17.63 -1.80 -7.62
CA THR A 247 17.55 -2.33 -9.00
C THR A 247 16.40 -1.66 -9.74
N ALA A 248 15.20 -1.64 -9.16
CA ALA A 248 14.02 -0.98 -9.73
C ALA A 248 14.23 0.53 -9.95
N THR A 249 14.84 1.24 -9.00
CA THR A 249 15.15 2.68 -9.14
C THR A 249 16.07 2.97 -10.32
N ARG A 250 17.00 2.07 -10.64
CA ARG A 250 17.90 2.23 -11.80
C ARG A 250 17.16 1.97 -13.11
N SER A 251 16.35 0.91 -13.15
CA SER A 251 15.55 0.55 -14.34
C SER A 251 14.54 1.63 -14.71
N ALA A 252 13.82 2.19 -13.73
CA ALA A 252 12.84 3.25 -13.99
C ALA A 252 13.46 4.60 -14.42
N ARG A 253 14.79 4.75 -14.32
CA ARG A 253 15.52 5.97 -14.71
C ARG A 253 16.22 5.86 -16.06
N SER A 254 16.48 4.64 -16.55
CA SER A 254 16.99 4.37 -17.90
C SER A 254 15.89 4.50 -18.93
#